data_AF-B9D4E8-F1
#
_entry.id   AF-B9D4E8-F1
#
_cell.length_a   1.000
_cell.length_b   1.000
_cell.length_c   1.000
_cell.angle_alpha   90.00
_cell.angle_beta   90.00
_cell.angle_gamma   90.00
#
_symmetry.space_group_name_H-M   'P 1'
#
loop_
_entity.id
_entity.type
_entity.pdbx_description
1 polymer ?
#
loop_
_entity_poly.entity_id
_entity_poly.type
_entity_poly.pdbx_seq_one_letter_code
_entity_poly.pdbx_strand_id
1 'polypeptide(L)'
;MIQQQVEGLRPRSINIVGSNEDLVEFAKLLAGKIVVYELIDSGGEPLTHNLSGFNKKSYVISKRNEDGSVVSTMFNVPHMKQNAGLGDVEQVVVGAFDCGYEDDMHVKCDKILLKFSGEYKG
;
A
#
# COMPACT_ATOMS: atom_id res chain seq x y z
N MET A 1 6.64 11.23 8.86
CA MET A 1 6.09 12.19 7.86
C MET A 1 5.03 13.04 8.54
N ILE A 2 4.87 14.31 8.18
CA ILE A 2 3.79 15.17 8.72
C ILE A 2 2.90 15.63 7.57
N GLN A 3 1.58 15.52 7.71
CA GLN A 3 0.63 16.14 6.79
C GLN A 3 -0.02 17.35 7.46
N GLN A 4 0.03 18.49 6.78
CA GLN A 4 -0.53 19.74 7.23
C GLN A 4 -1.70 20.13 6.32
N GLN A 5 -2.83 20.47 6.93
CA GLN A 5 -4.00 21.02 6.25
C GLN A 5 -4.34 22.39 6.84
N VAL A 6 -4.21 23.43 6.02
CA VAL A 6 -4.62 24.80 6.32
C VAL A 6 -5.83 25.14 5.46
N GLU A 7 -6.80 25.86 6.01
CA GLU A 7 -8.03 26.23 5.31
C GLU A 7 -7.73 26.93 3.97
N GLY A 8 -8.46 26.55 2.92
CA GLY A 8 -8.28 27.09 1.57
C GLY A 8 -7.05 26.57 0.82
N LEU A 9 -6.19 25.76 1.45
CA LEU A 9 -5.00 25.17 0.84
C LEU A 9 -5.12 23.66 0.70
N ARG A 10 -4.51 23.12 -0.36
CA ARG A 10 -4.38 21.66 -0.52
C ARG A 10 -3.48 21.10 0.60
N PRO A 11 -3.79 19.92 1.16
CA PRO A 11 -2.93 19.27 2.13
C PRO A 11 -1.50 19.15 1.61
N ARG A 12 -0.52 19.48 2.45
CA ARG A 12 0.91 19.38 2.15
C ARG A 12 1.56 18.34 3.03
N SER A 13 2.38 17.49 2.43
CA SER A 13 3.21 16.53 3.14
C SER A 13 4.61 17.11 3.35
N ILE A 14 5.06 17.09 4.59
CA ILE A 14 6.40 17.45 5.01
C ILE A 14 7.15 16.14 5.32
N ASN A 15 8.13 15.81 4.48
CA ASN A 15 8.95 14.61 4.62
C ASN A 15 10.19 14.93 5.44
N ILE A 16 10.10 14.67 6.75
CA ILE A 16 11.21 14.80 7.70
C ILE A 16 11.42 13.50 8.47
N VAL A 17 12.67 13.25 8.84
CA VAL A 17 13.12 12.14 9.69
C VAL A 17 13.49 12.71 11.05
N GLY A 18 12.93 12.14 12.11
CA GLY A 18 13.16 12.55 13.49
C GLY A 18 12.51 11.52 14.43
N SER A 19 12.81 11.60 15.72
CA SER A 19 12.11 10.77 16.71
C SER A 19 10.62 11.16 16.76
N ASN A 20 9.75 10.27 17.22
CA ASN A 20 8.33 10.59 17.40
C ASN A 20 8.14 11.83 18.31
N GLU A 21 8.98 11.97 19.34
CA GLU A 21 8.97 13.12 20.25
C GLU A 21 9.31 14.42 19.52
N ASP A 22 10.38 14.45 18.74
CA ASP A 22 10.80 15.63 17.96
C ASP A 22 9.75 16.02 16.91
N LEU A 23 9.12 15.04 16.25
CA LEU A 23 8.07 15.28 15.26
C LEU A 23 6.81 15.88 15.89
N VAL A 24 6.46 15.44 17.11
CA VAL A 24 5.35 16.00 17.88
C VAL A 24 5.66 17.43 18.35
N GLU A 25 6.87 17.71 18.83
CA GLU A 25 7.28 19.07 19.17
C GLU A 25 7.28 20.00 17.94
N PHE A 26 7.82 19.53 16.81
CA PHE A 26 7.81 20.29 15.56
C PHE A 26 6.37 20.56 15.07
N ALA A 27 5.46 19.58 15.19
CA ALA A 27 4.06 19.73 14.81
C ALA A 27 3.37 20.87 15.57
N LYS A 28 3.76 21.17 16.82
CA LYS A 28 3.22 22.30 17.60
C LYS A 28 3.56 23.67 16.99
N LEU A 29 4.59 23.76 16.16
CA LEU A 29 4.99 24.99 15.48
C LEU A 29 4.16 25.24 14.20
N LEU A 30 3.40 24.24 13.74
CA LEU A 30 2.67 24.29 12.47
C LEU A 30 1.23 24.77 12.69
N ALA A 31 0.74 25.60 11.76
CA ALA A 31 -0.64 26.05 11.77
C ALA A 31 -1.58 25.06 11.06
N GLY A 32 -2.85 25.03 11.48
CA GLY A 32 -3.89 24.20 10.87
C GLY A 32 -3.97 22.79 11.47
N LYS A 33 -4.64 21.88 10.77
CA LYS A 33 -4.78 20.48 11.20
C LYS A 33 -3.52 19.71 10.83
N ILE A 34 -2.89 19.11 11.84
CA ILE A 34 -1.65 18.35 11.68
C ILE A 34 -1.91 16.87 11.93
N VAL A 35 -1.44 16.02 11.01
CA VAL A 35 -1.42 14.57 11.16
C VAL A 35 0.04 14.12 11.11
N VAL A 36 0.50 13.52 12.20
CA VAL A 36 1.84 12.94 12.29
C VAL A 36 1.74 11.46 11.93
N TYR A 37 2.52 11.03 10.95
CA TYR A 37 2.64 9.65 10.53
C TYR A 37 3.94 9.08 11.07
N GLU A 38 3.79 8.02 11.87
CA GLU A 38 4.89 7.17 12.32
C GLU A 38 5.29 6.19 11.21
N LEU A 39 6.59 5.99 11.06
CA LEU A 39 7.13 4.92 10.23
C LEU A 39 7.14 3.63 11.05
N ILE A 40 6.21 2.72 10.75
CA ILE A 40 6.09 1.44 11.48
C ILE A 40 7.14 0.43 11.00
N ASP A 41 7.40 0.40 9.69
CA ASP A 41 8.41 -0.44 9.07
C ASP A 41 8.89 0.19 7.76
N SER A 42 10.11 -0.13 7.35
CA SER A 42 10.67 0.27 6.05
C SER A 42 11.31 -0.92 5.37
N GLY A 43 10.93 -1.15 4.12
CA GLY A 43 11.48 -2.22 3.30
C GLY A 43 11.58 -1.84 1.84
N GLY A 44 12.16 -2.74 1.06
CA GLY A 44 12.46 -2.51 -0.35
C GLY A 44 13.90 -2.04 -0.56
N GLU A 45 14.45 -2.37 -1.73
CA GLU A 45 15.78 -1.90 -2.13
C GLU A 45 15.65 -0.47 -2.68
N PRO A 46 16.51 0.47 -2.26
CA PRO A 46 16.57 1.77 -2.89
C PRO A 46 16.78 1.61 -4.40
N LEU A 47 15.96 2.29 -5.19
CA LEU A 47 16.23 2.36 -6.62
C LEU A 47 17.51 3.18 -6.82
N THR A 48 18.59 2.51 -7.20
CA THR A 48 19.90 3.14 -7.46
C THR A 48 19.92 3.99 -8.74
N HIS A 49 18.85 3.90 -9.53
CA HIS A 49 18.65 4.67 -10.76
C HIS A 49 17.15 4.93 -10.96
N ASN A 50 16.83 6.01 -11.66
CA ASN A 50 15.47 6.25 -12.13
C ASN A 50 15.09 5.14 -13.11
N LEU A 51 14.08 4.34 -12.78
CA LEU A 51 13.51 3.38 -13.72
C LEU A 51 12.91 4.17 -14.90
N SER A 52 13.19 3.72 -16.13
CA SER A 52 12.61 4.30 -17.36
C SER A 52 11.09 4.09 -17.46
N GLY A 53 10.54 3.18 -16.66
CA GLY A 53 9.13 2.93 -16.50
C GLY A 53 8.83 2.37 -15.11
N PHE A 54 7.72 2.79 -14.53
CA PHE A 54 7.24 2.22 -13.29
C PHE A 54 6.30 1.05 -13.61
N ASN A 55 6.50 -0.10 -12.97
CA ASN A 55 5.60 -1.23 -13.15
C ASN A 55 4.36 -1.11 -12.24
N LYS A 56 3.20 -1.56 -12.75
CA LYS A 56 1.98 -1.75 -11.97
C LYS A 56 1.52 -3.18 -12.19
N LYS A 57 1.24 -3.86 -11.09
CA LYS A 57 0.62 -5.19 -11.11
C LYS A 57 -0.75 -5.12 -10.44
N SER A 58 -1.75 -5.71 -11.07
CA SER A 58 -3.10 -5.86 -10.51
C SER A 58 -3.35 -7.33 -10.22
N TYR A 59 -3.73 -7.63 -8.99
CA TYR A 59 -4.02 -8.98 -8.53
C TYR A 59 -5.49 -9.10 -8.16
N VAL A 60 -6.07 -10.25 -8.49
CA VAL A 60 -7.38 -10.66 -7.99
C VAL A 60 -7.15 -11.79 -7.00
N ILE A 61 -7.68 -11.65 -5.80
CA ILE A 61 -7.69 -12.71 -4.79
C ILE A 61 -9.11 -13.21 -4.60
N SER A 62 -9.26 -14.49 -4.34
CA SER A 62 -10.57 -15.13 -4.25
C SER A 62 -10.58 -16.32 -3.30
N LYS A 63 -11.78 -16.62 -2.80
CA LYS A 63 -12.11 -17.85 -2.09
C LYS A 63 -13.43 -18.39 -2.62
N ARG A 64 -13.46 -19.71 -2.82
CA ARG A 64 -14.69 -20.45 -3.12
C ARG A 64 -15.26 -20.94 -1.81
N ASN A 65 -16.51 -20.59 -1.54
CA ASN A 65 -17.25 -21.04 -0.38
C ASN A 65 -17.75 -22.48 -0.58
N GLU A 66 -18.14 -23.14 0.50
CA GLU A 66 -18.62 -24.54 0.49
C GLU A 66 -19.89 -24.71 -0.37
N ASP A 67 -20.72 -23.67 -0.46
CA ASP A 67 -21.92 -23.61 -1.29
C ASP A 67 -21.61 -23.41 -2.80
N GLY A 68 -20.34 -23.30 -3.17
CA GLY A 68 -19.88 -23.09 -4.53
C GLY A 68 -19.85 -21.63 -4.99
N SER A 69 -20.33 -20.68 -4.17
CA SER A 69 -20.19 -19.24 -4.43
C SER A 69 -18.73 -18.81 -4.34
N VAL A 70 -18.38 -17.69 -4.99
CA VAL A 70 -17.03 -17.14 -4.99
C VAL A 70 -17.06 -15.71 -4.49
N VAL A 71 -16.26 -15.42 -3.47
CA VAL A 71 -15.96 -14.06 -3.04
C VAL A 71 -14.58 -13.68 -3.56
N SER A 72 -14.44 -12.46 -4.07
CA SER A 72 -13.18 -11.99 -4.65
C SER A 72 -13.02 -10.50 -4.52
N THR A 73 -11.78 -10.05 -4.36
CA THR A 73 -11.40 -8.64 -4.39
C THR A 73 -10.16 -8.44 -5.26
N MET A 74 -9.87 -7.19 -5.61
CA MET A 74 -8.74 -6.82 -6.46
C MET A 74 -7.90 -5.74 -5.83
N PHE A 75 -6.58 -5.89 -5.84
CA PHE A 75 -5.71 -4.80 -5.41
C PHE A 75 -4.65 -4.50 -6.45
N ASN A 76 -4.20 -3.25 -6.43
CA ASN A 76 -3.20 -2.73 -7.35
C ASN A 76 -1.94 -2.44 -6.56
N VAL A 77 -0.81 -3.01 -6.99
CA VAL A 77 0.49 -2.76 -6.38
C VAL A 77 1.35 -2.00 -7.39
N PRO A 78 1.63 -0.71 -7.14
CA PRO A 78 2.63 0.02 -7.90
C PRO A 78 4.05 -0.39 -7.45
N HIS A 79 5.01 -0.33 -8.36
CA HIS A 79 6.45 -0.39 -8.08
C HIS A 79 6.93 -1.69 -7.41
N MET A 80 6.39 -2.84 -7.84
CA MET A 80 6.88 -4.14 -7.39
C MET A 80 8.34 -4.36 -7.82
N LYS A 81 9.15 -5.03 -6.98
CA LYS A 81 10.49 -5.48 -7.36
C LYS A 81 10.43 -6.18 -8.72
N GLN A 82 11.34 -5.87 -9.64
CA GLN A 82 11.30 -6.37 -11.02
C GLN A 82 11.22 -7.90 -11.08
N ASN A 83 11.96 -8.58 -10.20
CA ASN A 83 12.02 -10.04 -10.15
C ASN A 83 10.93 -10.68 -9.27
N ALA A 84 10.10 -9.91 -8.58
CA ALA A 84 9.02 -10.47 -7.78
C ALA A 84 7.92 -11.03 -8.69
N GLY A 85 7.82 -12.35 -8.75
CA GLY A 85 6.87 -13.10 -9.54
C GLY A 85 5.52 -13.26 -8.85
N LEU A 86 4.58 -13.94 -9.51
CA LEU A 86 3.30 -14.31 -8.90
C LEU A 86 3.50 -15.23 -7.69
N GLY A 87 4.44 -16.18 -7.75
CA GLY A 87 4.71 -17.12 -6.67
C GLY A 87 5.19 -16.44 -5.37
N ASP A 88 6.03 -15.41 -5.47
CA ASP A 88 6.47 -14.64 -4.29
C ASP A 88 5.30 -13.91 -3.63
N VAL A 89 4.40 -13.36 -4.44
CA VAL A 89 3.20 -12.65 -3.94
C VAL A 89 2.21 -13.64 -3.35
N GLU A 90 2.02 -14.80 -3.98
CA GLU A 90 1.15 -15.86 -3.51
C GLU A 90 1.52 -16.32 -2.10
N GLN A 91 2.82 -16.53 -1.81
CA GLN A 91 3.31 -16.92 -0.49
C GLN A 91 2.99 -15.92 0.63
N VAL A 92 2.89 -14.63 0.29
CA VAL A 92 2.62 -13.57 1.27
C VAL A 92 1.13 -13.28 1.40
N VAL A 93 0.36 -13.48 0.33
CA VAL A 93 -1.03 -13.03 0.23
C VAL A 93 -2.03 -14.12 0.58
N VAL A 94 -1.82 -15.35 0.09
CA VAL A 94 -2.75 -16.47 0.32
C VAL A 94 -2.78 -16.83 1.81
N GLY A 95 -3.98 -16.96 2.37
CA GLY A 95 -4.20 -17.20 3.79
C GLY A 95 -4.04 -15.97 4.70
N ALA A 96 -3.45 -14.87 4.21
CA ALA A 96 -3.25 -13.65 4.98
C ALA A 96 -4.26 -12.55 4.65
N PHE A 97 -4.55 -12.35 3.35
CA PHE A 97 -5.39 -11.26 2.87
C PHE A 97 -6.86 -11.68 2.78
N ASP A 98 -7.76 -10.76 3.10
CA ASP A 98 -9.20 -10.97 3.02
C ASP A 98 -9.74 -10.74 1.59
N CYS A 99 -10.74 -11.52 1.20
CA CYS A 99 -11.41 -11.47 -0.10
C CYS A 99 -12.40 -10.30 -0.24
N GLY A 100 -12.30 -9.27 0.59
CA GLY A 100 -13.23 -8.14 0.67
C GLY A 100 -12.59 -6.88 1.23
N TYR A 101 -13.30 -5.76 1.14
CA TYR A 101 -12.87 -4.48 1.70
C TYR A 101 -13.68 -4.07 2.95
N GLU A 102 -14.75 -4.80 3.24
CA GLU A 102 -15.63 -4.48 4.36
C GLU A 102 -15.00 -4.94 5.67
N ASP A 103 -15.14 -4.13 6.72
CA ASP A 103 -14.51 -4.35 8.01
C ASP A 103 -14.99 -5.65 8.70
N ASP A 104 -16.16 -6.15 8.35
CA ASP A 104 -16.76 -7.38 8.89
C ASP A 104 -16.47 -8.63 8.04
N MET A 105 -15.80 -8.47 6.90
CA MET A 105 -15.59 -9.55 5.93
C MET A 105 -14.18 -10.15 6.02
N HIS A 106 -13.96 -10.98 7.04
CA HIS A 106 -12.66 -11.64 7.32
C HIS A 106 -12.43 -12.97 6.58
N VAL A 107 -12.92 -13.07 5.34
CA VAL A 107 -12.80 -14.30 4.55
C VAL A 107 -11.44 -14.33 3.86
N LYS A 108 -10.47 -15.04 4.43
CA LYS A 108 -9.12 -15.18 3.86
C LYS A 108 -9.14 -15.81 2.47
N CYS A 109 -8.28 -15.31 1.59
CA CYS A 109 -8.17 -15.82 0.22
C CYS A 109 -7.40 -17.13 0.15
N ASP A 110 -7.86 -18.02 -0.74
CA ASP A 110 -7.23 -19.32 -1.01
C ASP A 110 -6.52 -19.34 -2.38
N LYS A 111 -6.74 -18.29 -3.19
CA LYS A 111 -6.19 -18.18 -4.54
C LYS A 111 -5.91 -16.75 -4.92
N ILE A 112 -4.82 -16.56 -5.67
CA ILE A 112 -4.45 -15.29 -6.32
C ILE A 112 -4.31 -15.47 -7.84
N LEU A 113 -4.62 -14.42 -8.59
CA LEU A 113 -4.44 -14.33 -10.03
C LEU A 113 -3.81 -12.98 -10.38
N LEU A 114 -2.75 -13.00 -11.18
CA LEU A 114 -2.22 -11.79 -11.82
C LEU A 114 -3.14 -11.40 -12.99
N LYS A 115 -3.89 -10.32 -12.83
CA LYS A 115 -4.82 -9.81 -13.86
C LYS A 115 -4.12 -8.90 -14.87
N PHE A 116 -3.18 -8.08 -14.39
CA PHE A 116 -2.46 -7.13 -15.24
C PHE A 116 -1.04 -6.95 -14.73
N SER A 117 -0.10 -6.85 -15.67
CA SER A 117 1.27 -6.42 -15.43
C SER A 117 1.69 -5.54 -16.59
N GLY A 118 2.09 -4.31 -16.30
CA GLY A 118 2.53 -3.38 -17.34
C GLY A 118 3.34 -2.23 -16.77
N GLU A 119 3.99 -1.50 -17.67
CA GLU A 119 4.74 -0.29 -17.35
C GLU A 119 3.88 0.95 -17.63
N TYR A 120 4.03 1.98 -16.81
CA TYR A 120 3.47 3.30 -17.05
C TYR A 120 4.56 4.36 -16.91
N LYS A 121 4.46 5.39 -17.75
CA LYS A 121 5.28 6.59 -17.64
C LYS A 121 4.63 7.48 -16.59
N GLY A 122 5.39 7.80 -15.54
CA GLY A 122 4.98 8.74 -14.50
C GLY A 122 4.91 10.17 -15.01
#